data_AF-A0A7S3MWT4-F1
#
_entry.id   AF-A0A7S3MWT4-F1
#
_cell.length_a   1.000
_cell.length_b   1.000
_cell.length_c   1.000
_cell.angle_alpha   90.00
_cell.angle_beta   90.00
_cell.angle_gamma   90.00
#
_symmetry.space_group_name_H-M   'P 1'
#
loop_
_entity.id
_entity.type
_entity.pdbx_description
1 polymer ?
#
loop_
_entity_poly.entity_id
_entity_poly.type
_entity_poly.pdbx_seq_one_letter_code
_entity_poly.pdbx_strand_id
1 'polypeptide(L)'
;ILLIIMEPFQAVNMTTHPCYTYHTRMTNCIKSEELSTRMCFEETEDWIECKSRRKHRAFFNFLRNETDKIQLYSLPKYDEGTDSFKDGVLPKDVDSYFDKPVEQ
;
A
#
# COMPACT_ATOMS: atom_id res chain seq x y z
N ILE A 1 22.69 3.96 12.66
CA ILE A 1 21.93 2.86 12.02
C ILE A 1 21.40 3.40 10.70
N LEU A 2 22.18 3.21 9.62
CA LEU A 2 21.82 3.65 8.28
C LEU A 2 20.91 2.55 7.70
N LEU A 3 19.61 2.81 7.60
CA LEU A 3 18.69 1.95 6.86
C LEU A 3 19.10 2.01 5.38
N ILE A 4 19.88 1.03 4.94
CA ILE A 4 20.13 0.80 3.52
C ILE A 4 18.77 0.47 2.90
N ILE A 5 18.16 1.46 2.26
CA ILE A 5 17.05 1.26 1.33
C ILE A 5 17.67 0.49 0.16
N MET A 6 17.77 -0.83 0.27
CA MET A 6 18.17 -1.68 -0.83
C MET A 6 17.12 -1.51 -1.92
N GLU A 7 17.44 -0.70 -2.93
CA GLU A 7 16.62 -0.62 -4.12
C GLU A 7 16.62 -2.01 -4.77
N PRO A 8 15.45 -2.62 -5.05
CA PRO A 8 15.33 -4.02 -5.42
C PRO A 8 15.96 -4.41 -6.77
N PHE A 9 16.57 -3.46 -7.49
CA PHE A 9 16.97 -3.62 -8.88
C PHE A 9 18.34 -3.02 -9.24
N GLN A 10 19.28 -2.96 -8.29
CA GLN A 10 20.60 -2.33 -8.47
C GLN A 10 21.48 -2.95 -9.58
N ALA A 11 21.14 -4.12 -10.13
CA ALA A 11 21.96 -4.87 -11.09
C ALA A 11 21.33 -5.08 -12.48
N VAL A 12 20.21 -4.42 -12.81
CA VAL A 12 19.50 -4.62 -14.08
C VAL A 12 19.80 -3.46 -15.03
N ASN A 13 20.13 -3.75 -16.29
CA ASN A 13 20.28 -2.73 -17.33
C ASN A 13 19.00 -1.89 -17.39
N MET A 14 19.13 -0.56 -17.49
CA MET A 14 18.01 0.38 -17.46
C MET A 14 16.93 0.03 -18.48
N THR A 15 17.30 -0.47 -19.67
CA THR A 15 16.34 -0.87 -20.72
C THR A 15 15.51 -2.11 -20.38
N THR A 16 16.00 -2.95 -19.46
CA THR A 16 15.33 -4.16 -18.96
C THR A 16 14.75 -3.98 -17.55
N HIS A 17 14.95 -2.80 -16.95
CA HIS A 17 14.55 -2.52 -15.58
C HIS A 17 13.01 -2.42 -15.50
N PRO A 18 12.33 -3.02 -14.51
CA PRO A 18 10.87 -2.99 -14.41
C PRO A 18 10.27 -1.57 -14.36
N CYS A 19 11.07 -0.61 -13.89
CA CYS A 19 10.69 0.81 -13.83
C CYS A 19 11.09 1.63 -15.08
N TYR A 20 11.62 1.01 -16.13
CA TYR A 20 12.14 1.69 -17.33
C TYR A 20 11.13 2.65 -17.98
N THR A 21 9.85 2.26 -18.03
CA THR A 21 8.78 3.08 -18.60
C THR A 21 8.56 4.36 -17.81
N TYR A 22 8.59 4.29 -16.48
CA TYR A 22 8.48 5.43 -15.60
C TYR A 22 9.70 6.36 -15.70
N HIS A 23 10.90 5.79 -15.79
CA HIS A 23 12.12 6.56 -16.05
C HIS A 23 12.00 7.33 -17.38
N THR A 24 11.54 6.66 -18.43
CA THR A 24 11.38 7.27 -19.76
C THR A 24 10.40 8.45 -19.72
N ARG A 25 9.23 8.27 -19.09
CA ARG A 25 8.23 9.34 -18.91
C ARG A 25 8.80 10.54 -18.16
N MET A 26 9.47 10.30 -17.02
CA MET A 26 10.14 11.35 -16.24
C MET A 26 11.18 12.09 -17.09
N THR A 27 12.06 11.37 -17.79
CA THR A 27 13.09 12.02 -18.62
C THR A 27 12.50 12.80 -19.79
N ASN A 28 11.38 12.36 -20.36
CA ASN A 28 10.71 13.07 -21.44
C ASN A 28 10.08 14.36 -20.94
N CYS A 29 9.41 14.33 -19.78
CA CYS A 29 8.87 15.53 -19.15
C CYS A 29 9.98 16.54 -18.79
N ILE A 30 11.07 16.08 -18.16
CA ILE A 30 12.18 16.97 -17.77
C ILE A 30 12.81 17.64 -19.00
N LYS A 31 12.85 16.95 -20.14
CA LYS A 31 13.39 17.50 -21.39
C LYS A 31 12.47 18.50 -22.07
N SER A 32 11.16 18.43 -21.83
CA SER A 32 10.17 19.33 -22.44
C SER A 32 9.88 20.57 -21.61
N GLU A 33 10.19 20.56 -20.31
CA GLU A 33 9.81 21.62 -19.37
C GLU A 33 11.01 22.44 -18.86
N GLU A 34 10.88 23.77 -18.85
CA GLU A 34 11.90 24.67 -18.33
C GLU A 34 11.98 24.63 -16.79
N LEU A 35 10.84 24.45 -16.11
CA LEU A 35 10.69 24.33 -14.65
C LEU A 35 10.30 22.90 -14.23
N SER A 36 11.14 21.93 -14.62
CA SER A 36 10.89 20.51 -14.42
C SER A 36 10.64 20.07 -12.97
N THR A 37 11.22 20.76 -11.97
CA THR A 37 11.09 20.40 -10.54
C THR A 37 9.65 20.45 -10.02
N ARG A 38 8.79 21.30 -10.60
CA ARG A 38 7.36 21.39 -10.23
C ARG A 38 6.47 20.76 -11.29
N MET A 39 6.79 20.94 -12.57
CA MET A 39 5.93 20.49 -13.67
C MET A 39 5.95 18.96 -13.83
N CYS A 40 7.11 18.32 -13.56
CA CYS A 40 7.28 16.87 -13.70
C CYS A 40 7.23 16.14 -12.35
N PHE A 41 6.53 16.71 -11.37
CA PHE A 41 6.44 16.16 -10.02
C PHE A 41 5.81 14.76 -10.03
N GLU A 42 4.74 14.56 -10.80
CA GLU A 42 4.02 13.30 -10.87
C GLU A 42 4.87 12.18 -11.46
N GLU A 43 5.54 12.41 -12.59
CA GLU A 43 6.43 11.43 -13.23
C GLU A 43 7.63 11.10 -12.36
N THR A 44 8.12 12.10 -11.62
CA THR A 44 9.22 11.92 -10.66
C THR A 44 8.77 11.06 -9.47
N GLU A 45 7.59 11.33 -8.91
CA GLU A 45 7.02 10.53 -7.82
C GLU A 45 6.75 9.09 -8.25
N ASP A 46 6.22 8.89 -9.46
CA ASP A 46 5.96 7.56 -10.02
C ASP A 46 7.25 6.76 -10.21
N TRP A 47 8.30 7.40 -10.74
CA TRP A 47 9.61 6.77 -10.87
C TRP A 47 10.19 6.37 -9.51
N ILE A 48 10.14 7.28 -8.53
CA ILE A 48 10.61 7.03 -7.16
C ILE A 48 9.79 5.92 -6.50
N GLU A 49 8.48 5.91 -6.69
CA GLU A 49 7.58 4.89 -6.14
C GLU A 49 7.84 3.54 -6.79
N CYS A 50 8.11 3.48 -8.09
CA CYS A 50 8.44 2.21 -8.73
C CYS A 50 9.71 1.58 -8.16
N LYS A 51 10.74 2.39 -7.87
CA LYS A 51 11.99 1.93 -7.25
C LYS A 51 11.82 1.55 -5.79
N SER A 52 11.17 2.40 -5.00
CA SER A 52 11.11 2.24 -3.54
C SER A 52 9.92 1.39 -3.08
N ARG A 53 8.85 1.31 -3.86
CA ARG A 53 7.58 0.65 -3.53
C ARG A 53 7.03 1.09 -2.17
N ARG A 54 7.22 2.36 -1.80
CA ARG A 54 6.89 2.86 -0.46
C ARG A 54 5.38 2.97 -0.27
N LYS A 55 4.69 3.65 -1.19
CA LYS A 55 3.22 3.78 -1.18
C LYS A 55 2.57 2.41 -1.32
N HIS A 56 3.10 1.54 -2.19
CA HIS A 56 2.61 0.17 -2.35
C HIS A 56 2.72 -0.65 -1.06
N ARG A 57 3.88 -0.63 -0.39
CA ARG A 57 4.08 -1.32 0.89
C ARG A 57 3.18 -0.78 2.00
N ALA A 58 3.02 0.54 2.07
CA ALA A 58 2.11 1.16 3.04
C ALA A 58 0.66 0.70 2.82
N PHE A 59 0.20 0.69 1.58
CA PHE A 59 -1.14 0.23 1.23
C PHE A 59 -1.33 -1.27 1.49
N PHE A 60 -0.34 -2.09 1.14
CA PHE A 60 -0.38 -3.53 1.43
C PHE A 60 -0.47 -3.82 2.94
N ASN A 61 0.31 -3.10 3.76
CA ASN A 61 0.23 -3.22 5.22
C ASN A 61 -1.13 -2.79 5.76
N PHE A 62 -1.74 -1.76 5.18
CA PHE A 62 -3.10 -1.34 5.53
C PHE A 62 -4.10 -2.46 5.23
N LEU A 63 -4.10 -3.02 4.02
CA LEU A 63 -4.99 -4.13 3.65
C LEU A 63 -4.81 -5.35 4.56
N ARG A 64 -3.56 -5.69 4.89
CA ARG A 64 -3.26 -6.77 5.82
C ARG A 64 -3.86 -6.51 7.19
N ASN A 65 -3.69 -5.30 7.74
CA ASN A 65 -4.26 -4.95 9.04
C ASN A 65 -5.79 -5.03 9.02
N GLU A 66 -6.46 -4.56 7.96
CA GLU A 66 -7.92 -4.67 7.86
C GLU A 66 -8.36 -6.15 7.74
N THR A 67 -7.63 -6.96 6.98
CA THR A 67 -7.88 -8.40 6.87
C THR A 67 -7.72 -9.11 8.21
N ASP A 68 -6.65 -8.82 8.95
CA ASP A 68 -6.34 -9.43 10.26
C ASP A 68 -7.44 -9.09 11.29
N LYS A 69 -7.99 -7.86 11.25
CA LYS A 69 -9.12 -7.50 12.10
C LYS A 69 -10.37 -8.31 11.76
N ILE A 70 -10.70 -8.47 10.47
CA ILE A 70 -11.84 -9.30 10.05
C ILE A 70 -11.66 -10.74 10.52
N GLN A 71 -10.45 -11.30 10.38
CA GLN A 71 -10.14 -12.64 10.87
C GLN A 71 -10.36 -12.76 12.39
N LEU A 72 -9.95 -11.76 13.18
CA LEU A 72 -10.18 -11.75 14.63
C LEU A 72 -11.67 -11.78 15.00
N TYR A 73 -12.52 -11.04 14.27
CA TYR A 73 -13.97 -11.05 14.50
C TYR A 73 -14.66 -12.33 14.03
N SER A 74 -14.04 -13.06 13.10
CA SER A 74 -14.53 -14.38 12.66
C SER A 74 -14.16 -15.53 13.60
N LEU A 75 -13.34 -15.30 14.62
CA LEU A 75 -12.99 -16.35 15.59
C LEU A 75 -14.20 -16.68 16.48
N PRO A 76 -14.47 -17.98 16.73
CA PRO A 76 -15.49 -18.39 17.67
C PRO A 76 -15.22 -17.83 19.06
N LYS A 77 -16.25 -17.28 19.71
CA LYS A 77 -16.20 -16.86 21.11
C LYS A 77 -16.76 -17.97 21.99
N TYR A 78 -16.09 -18.23 23.11
CA TYR A 78 -16.58 -19.17 24.10
C TYR A 78 -17.82 -18.60 24.80
N ASP A 79 -18.89 -19.38 24.83
CA ASP A 79 -20.14 -19.06 25.53
C ASP A 79 -20.25 -19.91 26.80
N GLU A 80 -20.03 -19.28 27.97
CA GLU A 80 -20.09 -19.92 29.28
C GLU A 80 -21.48 -20.50 29.60
N GLY A 81 -22.55 -19.96 29.01
CA GLY A 81 -23.92 -20.43 29.26
C GLY A 81 -24.25 -21.75 28.57
N THR A 82 -23.51 -22.13 27.53
CA THR A 82 -23.73 -23.37 26.77
C THR A 82 -22.50 -24.27 26.68
N ASP A 83 -21.41 -23.91 27.38
CA ASP A 83 -20.12 -24.60 27.38
C ASP A 83 -19.65 -24.96 25.95
N SER A 84 -19.75 -24.00 25.03
CA SER A 84 -19.44 -24.22 23.61
C SER A 84 -18.85 -22.98 22.96
N PHE A 85 -18.05 -23.18 21.91
CA PHE A 85 -17.59 -22.11 21.05
C PHE A 85 -18.65 -21.80 19.99
N LYS A 86 -19.16 -20.58 19.98
CA LYS A 86 -20.10 -20.09 18.97
C LYS A 86 -19.39 -19.09 18.08
N ASP A 87 -19.66 -19.15 16.78
CA ASP A 87 -19.14 -18.16 15.84
C ASP A 87 -19.53 -16.75 16.31
N GLY A 88 -18.57 -15.83 16.30
CA GLY A 88 -18.84 -14.43 16.63
C GLY A 88 -19.95 -13.88 15.73
N VAL A 89 -20.79 -12.99 16.26
CA VAL A 89 -21.83 -12.34 15.46
C VAL A 89 -21.15 -11.52 14.36
N LEU A 90 -21.13 -12.03 13.14
CA LEU A 90 -20.71 -11.26 11.98
C LEU A 90 -21.70 -10.10 11.79
N PRO A 91 -21.22 -8.86 11.59
CA PRO A 91 -22.10 -7.75 11.25
C PRO A 91 -22.93 -8.13 10.01
N LYS A 92 -24.23 -7.85 10.07
CA LYS A 92 -25.17 -8.21 9.00
C LYS A 92 -24.85 -7.49 7.67
N ASP A 93 -24.08 -6.41 7.75
CA ASP A 93 -23.70 -5.57 6.61
C ASP A 93 -22.17 -5.40 6.58
N VAL A 94 -21.55 -5.77 5.46
CA VAL A 94 -20.09 -5.72 5.28
C VAL A 94 -19.61 -4.26 5.21
N ASP A 95 -20.45 -3.36 4.68
CA ASP A 95 -20.12 -1.94 4.48
C ASP A 95 -20.11 -1.14 5.80
N SER A 96 -20.86 -1.58 6.81
CA SER A 96 -20.84 -0.99 8.16
C SER A 96 -19.45 -1.06 8.83
N TYR A 97 -18.54 -1.87 8.29
CA TYR A 97 -17.17 -1.99 8.74
C TYR A 97 -16.29 -0.78 8.39
N PHE A 98 -16.63 -0.06 7.32
CA PHE A 98 -15.85 1.08 6.82
C PHE A 98 -16.37 2.44 7.29
N ASP A 99 -17.56 2.46 7.88
CA ASP A 99 -18.16 3.64 8.51
C ASP A 99 -17.52 3.88 9.88
N LYS A 100 -16.23 4.27 9.90
CA LYS A 100 -15.69 4.88 11.12
C LYS A 100 -16.30 6.28 11.28
N PRO A 101 -16.76 6.67 12.49
CA PRO A 101 -17.07 8.05 12.75
C PRO A 101 -15.80 8.90 12.57
N VAL A 102 -15.93 10.00 11.84
CA VAL A 102 -14.91 11.05 11.81
C VAL A 102 -14.84 11.61 13.23
N GLU A 103 -13.78 11.31 13.98
CA GLU A 103 -13.53 11.96 15.26
C GLU A 103 -13.36 13.47 15.01
N GLN A 104 -14.28 14.26 15.58
CA GLN A 104 -14.27 15.73 15.59
C GLN A 104 -13.35 16.26 16.69
#